data_AF-A0A7N2RAQ5-F1
#
_entry.id   AF-A0A7N2RAQ5-F1
#
_cell.length_a   1.000
_cell.length_b   1.000
_cell.length_c   1.000
_cell.angle_alpha   90.00
_cell.angle_beta   90.00
_cell.angle_gamma   90.00
#
_symmetry.space_group_name_H-M   'P 1'
#
loop_
_entity.id
_entity.type
_entity.pdbx_description
1 polymer ?
#
loop_
_entity_poly.entity_id
_entity_poly.type
_entity_poly.pdbx_seq_one_letter_code
_entity_poly.pdbx_strand_id
1 'polypeptide(L)'
;MSYQGIGQIYRNETSQFLYSAHHLYCSPGNANYLEKPYDICDPYSNPQAQELVQILPHPEWVVHGYPEKQGDGWVGDSRTWVLDVGALSSRLYFYQDPGTEPAKRVWSSINVGTEIYVSSTGMTAEWSVSDFDILVPEDVASSGVSFH
;
A
#
# COMPACT_ATOMS: atom_id res chain seq x y z
N MET A 1 1.19 15.52 21.09
CA MET A 1 2.43 14.73 21.02
C MET A 1 2.82 14.67 19.57
N SER A 2 3.88 15.38 19.19
CA SER A 2 4.44 15.28 17.84
C SER A 2 5.07 13.90 17.68
N TYR A 3 4.53 13.08 16.78
CA TYR A 3 5.21 11.91 16.27
C TYR A 3 6.54 12.41 15.68
N GLN A 4 7.63 12.26 16.41
CA GLN A 4 8.96 12.38 15.82
C GLN A 4 9.02 11.27 14.79
N GLY A 5 9.11 11.66 13.51
CA GLY A 5 9.16 10.74 12.39
C GLY A 5 10.21 9.69 12.65
N ILE A 6 9.77 8.45 12.81
CA ILE A 6 10.61 7.29 12.63
C ILE A 6 11.18 7.47 11.22
N GLY A 7 12.51 7.61 11.10
CA GLY A 7 13.14 7.67 9.78
C GLY A 7 12.66 6.48 8.94
N GLN A 8 12.62 6.66 7.61
CA GLN A 8 12.22 5.58 6.70
C GLN A 8 13.06 4.32 7.00
N ILE A 9 12.39 3.25 7.43
CA ILE A 9 13.06 1.97 7.70
C ILE A 9 13.31 1.32 6.34
N TYR A 10 14.58 1.19 5.98
CA TYR A 10 14.98 0.57 4.72
C TYR A 10 14.75 -0.94 4.75
N ARG A 11 14.44 -1.53 3.59
CA ARG A 11 14.21 -2.98 3.49
C ARG A 11 15.45 -3.79 3.87
N ASN A 12 16.64 -3.28 3.56
CA ASN A 12 17.90 -3.93 3.94
C ASN A 12 18.16 -3.94 5.46
N GLU A 13 17.42 -3.15 6.26
CA GLU A 13 17.44 -3.19 7.72
C GLU A 13 16.51 -4.30 8.23
N THR A 14 16.87 -5.55 7.94
CA THR A 14 16.02 -6.73 8.17
C THR A 14 15.59 -6.95 9.63
N SER A 15 16.29 -6.36 10.60
CA SER A 15 15.89 -6.41 12.01
C SER A 15 14.73 -5.47 12.37
N GLN A 16 14.47 -4.46 11.54
CA GLN A 16 13.44 -3.44 11.79
C GLN A 16 12.35 -3.46 10.73
N PHE A 17 12.68 -3.82 9.49
CA PHE A 17 11.69 -3.89 8.41
C PHE A 17 10.70 -5.03 8.66
N LEU A 18 9.42 -4.69 8.73
CA LEU A 18 8.34 -5.61 9.06
C LEU A 18 7.93 -6.46 7.86
N TYR A 19 8.80 -7.40 7.46
CA TYR A 19 8.51 -8.35 6.38
C TYR A 19 7.24 -9.18 6.62
N SER A 20 6.93 -9.50 7.88
CA SER A 20 5.69 -10.22 8.24
C SER A 20 4.40 -9.43 7.96
N ALA A 21 4.51 -8.12 7.79
CA ALA A 21 3.37 -7.23 7.55
C ALA A 21 3.07 -7.03 6.04
N HIS A 22 3.88 -7.64 5.16
CA HIS A 22 3.82 -7.47 3.72
C HIS A 22 3.81 -8.83 3.00
N HIS A 23 2.94 -9.00 2.02
CA HIS A 23 2.83 -10.22 1.21
C HIS A 23 3.71 -10.16 -0.03
N LEU A 24 3.48 -9.12 -0.84
CA LEU A 24 4.12 -8.97 -2.13
C LEU A 24 4.72 -7.59 -2.20
N TYR A 25 5.99 -7.57 -2.57
CA TYR A 25 6.75 -6.41 -2.96
C TYR A 25 7.55 -6.83 -4.18
N CYS A 26 7.45 -6.07 -5.27
CA CYS A 26 8.32 -6.24 -6.43
C CYS A 26 9.10 -4.95 -6.69
N SER A 27 10.37 -5.10 -7.05
CA SER A 27 11.25 -3.99 -7.37
C SER A 27 11.09 -3.55 -8.82
N PRO A 28 11.39 -2.28 -9.12
CA PRO A 28 11.46 -1.81 -10.49
C PRO A 28 12.51 -2.56 -11.32
N GLY A 29 12.15 -2.99 -12.53
CA GLY A 29 13.06 -3.72 -13.42
C GLY A 29 14.26 -2.90 -13.92
N ASN A 30 14.21 -1.58 -13.76
CA ASN A 30 15.25 -0.63 -14.12
C ASN A 30 16.04 -0.08 -12.91
N ALA A 31 15.84 -0.62 -11.70
CA ALA A 31 16.59 -0.22 -10.51
C ALA A 31 18.07 -0.63 -10.62
N ASN A 32 18.99 0.27 -10.26
CA ASN A 32 20.43 0.01 -10.26
C ASN A 32 20.92 -0.68 -8.98
N TYR A 33 20.21 -0.47 -7.86
CA TYR A 33 20.62 -0.90 -6.51
C TYR A 33 19.52 -1.69 -5.78
N LEU A 34 19.04 -2.76 -6.42
CA LEU A 34 17.96 -3.60 -5.90
C LEU A 34 18.20 -4.07 -4.45
N GLU A 35 17.21 -3.84 -3.58
CA GLU A 35 17.23 -4.19 -2.16
C GLU A 35 16.75 -5.62 -1.92
N LYS A 36 17.67 -6.51 -1.52
CA LYS A 36 17.33 -7.92 -1.24
C LYS A 36 16.54 -8.06 0.07
N PRO A 37 15.59 -9.01 0.15
CA PRO A 37 15.07 -9.83 -0.95
C PRO A 37 14.17 -9.02 -1.89
N TYR A 38 14.19 -9.35 -3.19
CA TYR A 38 13.31 -8.74 -4.19
C TYR A 38 12.94 -9.75 -5.28
N ASP A 39 11.74 -9.56 -5.84
CA ASP A 39 11.37 -10.01 -7.17
C ASP A 39 11.28 -8.79 -8.09
N ILE A 40 11.35 -8.99 -9.41
CA ILE A 40 11.18 -7.91 -10.38
C ILE A 40 9.71 -7.85 -10.79
N CYS A 41 9.14 -6.64 -10.83
CA CYS A 41 7.74 -6.47 -11.26
C CYS A 41 7.52 -6.93 -12.69
N ASP A 42 6.27 -7.30 -13.02
CA ASP A 42 5.88 -7.69 -14.36
C ASP A 42 6.26 -6.57 -15.37
N PRO A 43 7.03 -6.88 -16.43
CA PRO A 43 7.47 -5.89 -17.41
C PRO A 43 6.33 -5.30 -18.24
N TYR A 44 5.16 -5.93 -18.26
CA TYR A 44 3.95 -5.48 -18.94
C TYR A 44 3.01 -4.65 -18.05
N SER A 45 3.28 -4.56 -16.75
CA SER A 45 2.64 -3.54 -15.91
C SER A 45 3.09 -2.16 -16.40
N ASN A 46 2.13 -1.39 -16.95
CA ASN A 46 2.19 -0.02 -17.50
C ASN A 46 3.46 0.79 -17.14
N PRO A 47 4.03 1.62 -18.05
CA PRO A 47 5.45 1.78 -18.44
C PRO A 47 6.49 2.17 -17.37
N GLN A 48 6.10 2.27 -16.11
CA GLN A 48 7.01 2.30 -14.97
C GLN A 48 6.72 1.06 -14.14
N ALA A 49 7.74 0.28 -13.82
CA ALA A 49 7.56 -0.91 -13.00
C ALA A 49 6.75 -0.52 -11.74
N GLN A 50 5.51 -1.01 -11.69
CA GLN A 50 4.58 -0.70 -10.63
C GLN A 50 5.05 -1.47 -9.41
N GLU A 51 5.63 -0.76 -8.45
CA GLU A 51 5.92 -1.33 -7.14
C GLU A 51 4.60 -1.74 -6.50
N LEU A 52 4.29 -3.03 -6.61
CA LEU A 52 3.07 -3.60 -6.08
C LEU A 52 3.35 -3.98 -4.63
N VAL A 53 2.72 -3.26 -3.71
CA VAL A 53 2.79 -3.55 -2.29
C VAL A 53 1.45 -4.09 -1.83
N GLN A 54 1.42 -5.38 -1.48
CA GLN A 54 0.29 -6.01 -0.81
C GLN A 54 0.65 -6.18 0.67
N ILE A 55 -0.16 -5.62 1.57
CA ILE A 55 0.00 -5.80 3.03
C ILE A 55 -0.74 -7.04 3.53
N LEU A 56 -0.28 -7.60 4.65
CA LEU A 56 -0.89 -8.75 5.33
C LEU A 56 -1.55 -8.31 6.64
N PRO A 57 -2.55 -9.06 7.15
CA PRO A 57 -3.04 -8.85 8.50
C PRO A 57 -1.90 -8.85 9.52
N HIS A 58 -1.76 -7.76 10.27
CA HIS A 58 -0.63 -7.56 11.18
C HIS A 58 -0.93 -6.51 12.26
N PRO A 59 -0.45 -6.67 13.51
CA PRO A 59 -0.66 -5.70 14.59
C PRO A 59 -0.25 -4.25 14.26
N GLU A 60 0.77 -4.09 13.43
CA GLU A 60 1.26 -2.77 12.95
C GLU A 60 0.15 -1.96 12.26
N TRP A 61 -0.78 -2.62 11.58
CA TRP A 61 -1.81 -1.98 10.75
C TRP A 61 -3.14 -1.76 11.50
N VAL A 62 -3.29 -2.35 12.68
CA VAL A 62 -4.54 -2.29 13.47
C VAL A 62 -4.92 -0.86 13.83
N VAL A 63 -3.92 -0.02 14.10
CA VAL A 63 -4.14 1.41 14.40
C VAL A 63 -4.81 2.16 13.24
N HIS A 64 -4.70 1.63 12.02
CA HIS A 64 -5.34 2.16 10.81
C HIS A 64 -6.58 1.36 10.38
N GLY A 65 -7.05 0.45 11.26
CA GLY A 65 -8.26 -0.35 11.07
C GLY A 65 -8.10 -1.57 10.16
N TYR A 66 -6.88 -1.89 9.72
CA TYR A 66 -6.62 -3.09 8.92
C TYR A 66 -6.66 -4.35 9.81
N PRO A 67 -7.01 -5.54 9.26
CA PRO A 67 -7.03 -6.79 10.01
C PRO A 67 -5.74 -7.07 10.81
N GLU A 68 -5.90 -7.61 12.02
CA GLU A 68 -4.77 -7.99 12.87
C GLU A 68 -4.26 -9.39 12.53
N LYS A 69 -5.18 -10.33 12.25
CA LYS A 69 -4.88 -11.76 12.19
C LYS A 69 -5.27 -12.36 10.85
N GLN A 70 -4.49 -13.35 10.42
CA GLN A 70 -4.85 -14.18 9.28
C GLN A 70 -6.19 -14.87 9.55
N GLY A 71 -7.10 -14.79 8.58
CA GLY A 71 -8.43 -15.38 8.68
C GLY A 71 -9.53 -14.40 9.09
N ASP A 72 -9.19 -13.21 9.59
CA ASP A 72 -10.18 -12.16 9.82
C ASP A 72 -10.85 -11.79 8.49
N GLY A 73 -12.18 -11.87 8.43
CA GLY A 73 -12.93 -11.60 7.19
C GLY A 73 -12.99 -12.75 6.19
N TRP A 74 -12.59 -13.98 6.58
CA TRP A 74 -12.73 -15.16 5.73
C TRP A 74 -14.18 -15.57 5.47
N VAL A 75 -14.35 -16.52 4.55
CA VAL A 75 -15.67 -17.10 4.23
C VAL A 75 -16.37 -17.58 5.51
N GLY A 76 -17.53 -16.99 5.79
CA GLY A 76 -18.32 -17.27 7.00
C GLY A 76 -18.07 -16.31 8.18
N ASP A 77 -17.12 -15.38 8.07
CA ASP A 77 -16.80 -14.36 9.06
C ASP A 77 -16.97 -12.96 8.44
N SER A 78 -18.21 -12.48 8.33
CA SER A 78 -18.47 -11.14 7.80
C SER A 78 -17.94 -10.06 8.76
N ARG A 79 -17.21 -9.09 8.21
CA ARG A 79 -16.56 -8.01 8.96
C ARG A 79 -16.73 -6.67 8.26
N THR A 80 -16.76 -5.61 9.07
CA THR A 80 -16.67 -4.23 8.62
C THR A 80 -15.38 -3.64 9.16
N TRP A 81 -14.63 -2.97 8.29
CA TRP A 81 -13.37 -2.30 8.63
C TRP A 81 -13.54 -0.80 8.41
N VAL A 82 -13.10 0.00 9.37
CA VAL A 82 -12.99 1.45 9.21
C VAL A 82 -11.53 1.75 8.95
N LEU A 83 -11.19 2.06 7.69
CA LEU A 83 -9.80 2.13 7.23
C LEU A 83 -9.32 3.57 7.13
N ASP A 84 -8.16 3.85 7.71
CA ASP A 84 -7.36 5.03 7.35
C ASP A 84 -6.39 4.68 6.23
N VAL A 85 -6.90 4.67 5.00
CA VAL A 85 -6.13 4.30 3.80
C VAL A 85 -5.03 5.34 3.50
N GLY A 86 -5.26 6.60 3.87
CA GLY A 86 -4.26 7.66 3.76
C GLY A 86 -3.05 7.39 4.66
N ALA A 87 -3.30 7.08 5.94
CA ALA A 87 -2.24 6.73 6.87
C ALA A 87 -1.53 5.43 6.50
N LEU A 88 -2.25 4.38 6.05
CA LEU A 88 -1.65 3.15 5.54
C LEU A 88 -0.73 3.42 4.35
N SER A 89 -1.21 4.15 3.33
CA SER A 89 -0.41 4.45 2.13
C SER A 89 0.82 5.30 2.45
N SER A 90 0.74 6.19 3.44
CA SER A 90 1.88 7.01 3.89
C SER A 90 3.02 6.22 4.52
N ARG A 91 2.75 5.00 4.99
CA ARG A 91 3.74 4.10 5.59
C ARG A 91 4.33 3.10 4.61
N LEU A 92 3.82 3.05 3.39
CA LEU A 92 4.35 2.15 2.36
C LEU A 92 5.77 2.58 2.00
N TYR A 93 6.66 1.59 1.95
CA TYR A 93 7.99 1.77 1.44
C TYR A 93 7.97 1.76 -0.08
N PHE A 94 8.60 2.77 -0.69
CA PHE A 94 8.81 2.78 -2.13
C PHE A 94 10.30 2.91 -2.46
N TYR A 95 10.79 2.05 -3.33
CA TYR A 95 12.18 2.05 -3.76
C TYR A 95 12.58 3.36 -4.46
N GLN A 96 13.83 3.74 -4.24
CA GLN A 96 14.50 4.78 -5.00
C GLN A 96 16.01 4.49 -5.05
N ASP A 97 16.62 4.65 -6.23
CA ASP A 97 18.07 4.49 -6.38
C ASP A 97 18.82 5.48 -5.46
N PRO A 98 19.80 5.03 -4.66
CA PRO A 98 20.59 5.90 -3.81
C PRO A 98 21.24 7.06 -4.57
N GLY A 99 21.14 8.27 -4.01
CA GLY A 99 21.73 9.48 -4.60
C GLY A 99 20.95 10.08 -5.78
N THR A 100 19.76 9.55 -6.10
CA THR A 100 18.85 10.18 -7.08
C THR A 100 17.95 11.22 -6.42
N GLU A 101 17.43 12.14 -7.24
CA GLU A 101 16.42 13.12 -6.80
C GLU A 101 15.15 12.40 -6.31
N PRO A 102 14.56 12.79 -5.16
CA PRO A 102 13.32 12.24 -4.65
C PRO A 102 12.22 12.12 -5.71
N ALA A 103 11.68 10.91 -5.89
CA ALA A 103 10.60 10.70 -6.83
C ALA A 103 9.34 11.46 -6.39
N LYS A 104 8.79 12.30 -7.29
CA LYS A 104 7.47 12.91 -7.10
C LYS A 104 6.39 11.90 -7.51
N ARG A 105 5.67 11.37 -6.53
CA ARG A 105 4.52 10.49 -6.77
C ARG A 105 3.24 11.32 -6.86
N VAL A 106 2.47 11.10 -7.91
CA VAL A 106 1.17 11.75 -8.15
C VAL A 106 0.11 10.66 -8.27
N TRP A 107 -0.81 10.65 -7.33
CA TRP A 107 -1.96 9.75 -7.33
C TRP A 107 -3.08 10.39 -8.13
N SER A 108 -3.32 9.91 -9.35
CA SER A 108 -4.34 10.47 -10.25
C SER A 108 -5.72 9.85 -10.06
N SER A 109 -5.79 8.66 -9.45
CA SER A 109 -7.05 7.98 -9.16
C SER A 109 -6.92 7.10 -7.91
N ILE A 110 -8.07 6.82 -7.30
CA ILE A 110 -8.22 5.85 -6.22
C ILE A 110 -9.26 4.84 -6.70
N ASN A 111 -8.92 3.56 -6.62
CA ASN A 111 -9.81 2.47 -6.98
C ASN A 111 -10.13 1.67 -5.72
N VAL A 112 -11.40 1.32 -5.55
CA VAL A 112 -11.86 0.50 -4.42
C VAL A 112 -12.66 -0.66 -4.98
N GLY A 113 -12.33 -1.86 -4.55
CA GLY A 113 -13.02 -3.08 -4.96
C GLY A 113 -12.36 -4.31 -4.39
N THR A 114 -13.02 -5.45 -4.57
CA THR A 114 -12.49 -6.76 -4.20
C THR A 114 -11.78 -7.39 -5.38
N GLU A 115 -10.50 -7.68 -5.23
CA GLU A 115 -9.80 -8.57 -6.16
C GLU A 115 -10.24 -10.02 -5.89
N ILE A 116 -10.67 -10.73 -6.93
CA ILE A 116 -11.11 -12.13 -6.83
C ILE A 116 -10.29 -12.92 -7.85
N TYR A 117 -9.51 -13.88 -7.37
CA TYR A 117 -8.76 -14.78 -8.23
C TYR A 117 -9.68 -15.68 -9.06
N VAL A 118 -9.24 -16.00 -10.28
CA VAL A 118 -9.94 -16.97 -11.14
C VAL A 118 -9.99 -18.33 -10.42
N SER A 119 -11.19 -18.88 -10.28
CA SER A 119 -11.44 -20.20 -9.69
C SER A 119 -12.18 -21.10 -10.68
N SER A 120 -11.93 -22.41 -10.61
CA SER A 120 -12.69 -23.42 -11.34
C SER A 120 -14.09 -23.65 -10.74
N THR A 121 -14.31 -23.20 -9.50
CA THR A 121 -15.61 -23.17 -8.82
C THR A 121 -16.11 -21.74 -8.70
N GLY A 122 -17.43 -21.55 -8.74
CA GLY A 122 -18.01 -20.22 -8.54
C GLY A 122 -17.70 -19.67 -7.15
N MET A 123 -17.17 -18.45 -7.09
CA MET A 123 -16.90 -17.71 -5.86
C MET A 123 -17.75 -16.44 -5.87
N THR A 124 -18.44 -16.17 -4.77
CA THR A 124 -19.24 -14.95 -4.60
C THR A 124 -18.67 -14.16 -3.43
N ALA A 125 -18.33 -12.90 -3.67
CA ALA A 125 -18.01 -11.94 -2.62
C ALA A 125 -19.12 -10.88 -2.59
N GLU A 126 -19.65 -10.60 -1.40
CA GLU A 126 -20.58 -9.51 -1.17
C GLU A 126 -19.88 -8.48 -0.29
N TRP A 127 -19.92 -7.21 -0.71
CA TRP A 127 -19.29 -6.12 0.01
C TRP A 127 -20.06 -4.82 -0.23
N SER A 128 -19.93 -3.90 0.70
CA SER A 128 -20.39 -2.52 0.58
C SER A 128 -19.31 -1.59 1.11
N VAL A 129 -19.31 -0.35 0.61
CA VAL A 129 -18.49 0.75 1.14
C VAL A 129 -19.42 1.89 1.46
N SER A 130 -19.26 2.46 2.65
CA SER A 130 -19.94 3.67 3.12
C SER A 130 -18.90 4.64 3.68
N ASP A 131 -19.32 5.89 3.91
CA ASP A 131 -18.51 6.89 4.62
C ASP A 131 -17.10 7.09 4.02
N PHE A 132 -17.03 7.13 2.68
CA PHE A 132 -15.78 7.28 1.94
C PHE A 132 -15.39 8.76 1.83
N ASP A 133 -14.55 9.23 2.74
CA ASP A 133 -14.05 10.60 2.77
C ASP A 133 -12.67 10.74 2.12
N ILE A 134 -12.49 11.74 1.25
CA ILE A 134 -11.19 12.14 0.72
C ILE A 134 -10.74 13.42 1.41
N LEU A 135 -9.73 13.30 2.27
CA LEU A 135 -9.14 14.43 2.99
C LEU A 135 -7.97 15.03 2.19
N VAL A 136 -8.11 16.29 1.75
CA VAL A 136 -7.06 17.03 1.05
C VAL A 136 -6.50 18.11 1.98
N PRO A 137 -5.18 18.17 2.25
CA PRO A 137 -4.58 19.22 3.08
C PRO A 137 -4.87 20.62 2.53
N GLU A 138 -5.21 21.57 3.42
CA GLU A 138 -5.57 22.96 3.05
C GLU A 138 -4.47 23.66 2.23
N ASP A 139 -3.21 23.37 2.53
CA ASP A 139 -2.06 23.95 1.83
C ASP A 139 -2.02 23.58 0.34
N VAL A 140 -2.55 22.40 -0.03
CA VAL A 140 -2.67 21.95 -1.43
C VAL A 140 -3.85 22.62 -2.12
N ALA A 141 -4.98 22.76 -1.42
CA ALA A 141 -6.18 23.41 -1.96
C ALA A 141 -5.97 24.91 -2.27
N SER A 142 -5.10 25.58 -1.49
CA SER A 142 -4.74 26.99 -1.72
C SER A 142 -3.84 27.23 -2.96
N SER A 143 -3.20 26.17 -3.48
CA SER A 143 -2.26 26.27 -4.61
C SER A 143 -2.94 26.34 -5.99
N GLY A 144 -4.28 26.32 -6.05
CA GLY A 144 -5.04 26.56 -7.27
C GLY A 144 -4.91 25.46 -8.34
N VAL A 145 -4.34 24.29 -8.00
CA VAL A 145 -4.23 23.18 -8.93
C VAL A 145 -5.58 22.45 -9.00
N SER A 146 -6.34 22.72 -10.06
CA SER A 146 -7.53 21.96 -10.44
C SER A 146 -7.12 20.55 -10.85
N PHE A 147 -7.63 19.52 -10.17
CA PHE A 147 -7.59 18.16 -10.66
C PHE A 147 -8.67 18.01 -11.74
N HIS A 148 -8.24 17.87 -13.00
CA HIS A 148 -9.11 17.57 -14.15
C HIS A 148 -9.05 16.08 -14.49
#